data_AF-A0A4Q4ZS63-F1
#
_entry.id   AF-A0A4Q4ZS63-F1
#
_cell.length_a   1.000
_cell.length_b   1.000
_cell.length_c   1.000
_cell.angle_alpha   90.00
_cell.angle_beta   90.00
_cell.angle_gamma   90.00
#
_symmetry.space_group_name_H-M   'P 1'
#
loop_
_entity.id
_entity.type
_entity.pdbx_description
1 polymer ?
#
loop_
_entity_poly.entity_id
_entity_poly.type
_entity_poly.pdbx_seq_one_letter_code
_entity_poly.pdbx_strand_id
1 'polypeptide(L)'
;MTALRHIHLRSWPWTSPPRFPTYALANAMQTELQQRLLRWKAATASAATSSTNTPNHADVPPPTLLTFTPAPTYTLGRRQTTPLSSSELARLQRPLSLRYDVGPGQSLPPADNDDGNSNGNDSIGFALAPEVTHAPRGGLTTYHGPGQVVFWPVLDLRSPLHRHLGVRDYACLLERTTIAALARFGVRGFTTDNPGVWVRRYGEDAGVIAIGEEEGEGETKKGTERKIAALGVHLRRHVTGLGVAVNLGMPVSGSGDEVTNPWARIVACGLGDKGVTSLAAELGGGLPSQDDDTTTSSSPGLLEVTTYYGAAVAETWAREFAARLGLDGGVERFEAGGAPSLDLGLRSLDGTDGYVTAQPVQRQEAVA
;
A
#
# COMPACT_ATOMS: atom_id res chain seq x y z
N MET A 1 -12.04 14.84 21.73
CA MET A 1 -12.11 13.59 20.95
C MET A 1 -10.83 13.47 20.15
N THR A 2 -10.20 12.30 20.13
CA THR A 2 -8.95 12.09 19.36
C THR A 2 -9.32 11.47 18.02
N ALA A 3 -8.96 12.11 16.91
CA ALA A 3 -9.15 11.60 15.56
C ALA A 3 -7.86 10.95 15.03
N LEU A 4 -8.01 10.00 14.10
CA LEU A 4 -6.89 9.53 13.28
C LEU A 4 -6.62 10.56 12.20
N ARG A 5 -5.40 11.12 12.16
CA ARG A 5 -4.97 11.94 11.04
C ARG A 5 -4.58 11.04 9.88
N HIS A 6 -5.29 11.10 8.75
CA HIS A 6 -4.99 10.31 7.56
C HIS A 6 -4.36 11.21 6.49
N ILE A 7 -3.09 10.98 6.19
CA ILE A 7 -2.35 11.67 5.13
C ILE A 7 -2.24 10.72 3.94
N HIS A 8 -2.83 11.10 2.80
CA HIS A 8 -2.68 10.36 1.55
C HIS A 8 -1.69 11.08 0.62
N LEU A 9 -0.61 10.41 0.22
CA LEU A 9 0.30 10.92 -0.83
C LEU A 9 -0.28 10.52 -2.17
N ARG A 10 -0.77 11.52 -2.92
CA ARG A 10 -1.43 11.28 -4.20
C ARG A 10 -0.43 10.76 -5.23
N SER A 11 -0.89 9.84 -6.06
CA SER A 11 -0.25 9.48 -7.33
C SER A 11 -1.06 10.07 -8.49
N TRP A 12 -0.40 10.37 -9.61
CA TRP A 12 -1.04 10.77 -10.86
C TRP A 12 -0.69 9.79 -11.98
N PRO A 13 -1.28 8.58 -11.97
CA PRO A 13 -1.03 7.57 -13.00
C PRO A 13 -1.46 7.99 -14.41
N TRP A 14 -2.35 8.99 -14.53
CA TRP A 14 -2.88 9.50 -15.80
C TRP A 14 -2.09 10.68 -16.41
N THR A 15 -1.12 11.26 -15.69
CA THR A 15 -0.30 12.33 -16.28
C THR A 15 0.65 11.75 -17.33
N SER A 16 1.13 12.58 -18.25
CA SER A 16 2.19 12.21 -19.18
C SER A 16 3.40 13.13 -18.93
N PRO A 17 4.47 12.66 -18.27
CA PRO A 17 4.67 11.32 -17.71
C PRO A 17 3.86 11.02 -16.43
N PRO A 18 3.46 9.76 -16.14
CA PRO A 18 2.82 9.38 -14.89
C PRO A 18 3.69 9.69 -13.67
N ARG A 19 3.09 10.13 -12.55
CA ARG A 19 3.82 10.50 -11.32
C ARG A 19 3.45 9.62 -10.12
N PHE A 20 4.45 9.10 -9.42
CA PHE A 20 4.26 8.34 -8.18
C PHE A 20 5.18 8.84 -7.06
N PRO A 21 4.71 8.92 -5.80
CA PRO A 21 5.57 9.17 -4.65
C PRO A 21 6.74 8.16 -4.60
N THR A 22 7.95 8.65 -4.35
CA THR A 22 9.09 7.75 -4.07
C THR A 22 8.91 7.07 -2.72
N TYR A 23 9.49 5.87 -2.57
CA TYR A 23 9.59 5.23 -1.26
C TYR A 23 10.41 6.09 -0.27
N ALA A 24 11.43 6.78 -0.77
CA ALA A 24 12.27 7.72 -0.01
C ALA A 24 11.45 8.89 0.57
N LEU A 25 10.61 9.55 -0.25
CA LEU A 25 9.72 10.63 0.19
C LEU A 25 8.79 10.15 1.31
N ALA A 26 8.12 9.03 1.11
CA ALA A 26 7.22 8.46 2.12
C ALA A 26 7.98 8.15 3.43
N ASN A 27 9.20 7.63 3.33
CA ASN A 27 10.03 7.31 4.48
C ASN A 27 10.52 8.57 5.22
N ALA A 28 10.84 9.64 4.49
CA ALA A 28 11.20 10.94 5.07
C ALA A 28 10.01 11.53 5.85
N MET A 29 8.80 11.48 5.28
CA MET A 29 7.57 11.93 5.95
C MET A 29 7.28 11.11 7.22
N GLN A 30 7.36 9.78 7.12
CA GLN A 30 7.23 8.91 8.28
C GLN A 30 8.25 9.25 9.37
N THR A 31 9.51 9.47 8.98
CA THR A 31 10.59 9.80 9.91
C THR A 31 10.30 11.10 10.66
N GLU A 32 9.83 12.14 9.98
CA GLU A 32 9.45 13.40 10.63
C GLU A 32 8.28 13.21 11.60
N LEU A 33 7.23 12.46 11.21
CA LEU A 33 6.10 12.14 12.09
C LEU A 33 6.56 11.39 13.36
N GLN A 34 7.46 10.43 13.20
CA GLN A 34 8.06 9.70 14.33
C GLN A 34 8.90 10.63 15.21
N GLN A 35 9.71 11.51 14.63
CA GLN A 35 10.52 12.46 15.37
C GLN A 35 9.67 13.41 16.22
N ARG A 36 8.54 13.88 15.71
CA ARG A 36 7.59 14.70 16.47
C ARG A 36 7.08 13.98 17.72
N LEU A 37 6.64 12.74 17.59
CA LEU A 37 6.23 11.90 18.73
C LEU A 37 7.37 11.70 19.73
N LEU A 38 8.58 11.40 19.25
CA LEU A 38 9.75 11.19 20.11
C LEU A 38 10.18 12.47 20.85
N ARG A 39 10.14 13.63 20.20
CA ARG A 39 10.41 14.94 20.82
C ARG A 39 9.38 15.23 21.92
N TRP A 40 8.09 15.00 21.64
CA TRP A 40 7.02 15.16 22.64
C TRP A 40 7.21 14.23 23.86
N LYS A 41 7.57 12.95 23.63
CA LYS A 41 7.86 12.01 24.71
C LYS A 41 9.04 12.44 25.57
N ALA A 42 10.11 12.94 24.94
CA ALA A 42 11.29 13.42 25.65
C ALA A 42 10.97 14.64 26.53
N ALA A 43 10.22 15.61 25.99
CA ALA A 43 9.79 16.79 26.75
C ALA A 43 8.91 16.39 27.95
N THR A 44 7.99 15.45 27.77
CA THR A 44 7.12 14.93 28.84
C THR A 44 7.90 14.21 29.92
N ALA A 45 8.90 13.40 29.56
CA ALA A 45 9.76 12.74 30.53
C ALA A 45 10.60 13.74 31.34
N SER A 46 11.16 14.77 30.69
CA SER A 46 11.92 15.82 31.37
C SER A 46 11.04 16.63 32.33
N ALA A 47 9.84 17.00 31.91
CA ALA A 47 8.89 17.75 32.74
C ALA A 47 8.34 16.93 33.91
N ALA A 48 8.32 15.59 33.83
CA ALA A 48 7.96 14.76 34.98
C ALA A 48 9.07 14.76 36.06
N THR A 49 10.31 15.08 35.68
CA THR A 49 11.47 15.12 36.60
C THR A 49 11.76 16.51 37.17
N SER A 50 11.36 17.59 36.49
CA SER A 50 11.40 18.96 36.99
C SER A 50 10.03 19.33 37.55
N SER A 51 9.91 19.92 38.75
CA SER A 51 8.62 20.36 39.33
C SER A 51 7.98 21.57 38.62
N THR A 52 8.24 21.75 37.32
CA THR A 52 7.84 22.87 36.49
C THR A 52 7.13 22.37 35.23
N ASN A 53 5.96 22.97 34.94
CA ASN A 53 5.08 22.81 33.78
C ASN A 53 5.09 21.43 33.10
N THR A 54 4.15 20.56 33.49
CA THR A 54 3.75 19.40 32.68
C THR A 54 3.30 19.85 31.29
N PRO A 55 3.85 19.30 30.19
CA PRO A 55 3.40 19.64 28.86
C PRO A 55 1.91 19.35 28.72
N ASN A 56 1.21 20.24 28.03
CA ASN A 56 -0.23 20.16 27.89
C ASN A 56 -0.58 18.87 27.12
N HIS A 57 -1.53 18.09 27.64
CA HIS A 57 -2.02 16.88 26.99
C HIS A 57 -2.69 17.18 25.63
N ALA A 58 -3.04 18.45 25.39
CA ALA A 58 -3.49 18.95 24.09
C ALA A 58 -2.39 18.96 23.00
N ASP A 59 -1.10 18.92 23.37
CA ASP A 59 0.02 19.03 22.44
C ASP A 59 0.53 17.66 21.94
N VAL A 60 -0.11 16.55 22.32
CA VAL A 60 0.26 15.21 21.86
C VAL A 60 0.11 15.14 20.34
N PRO A 61 1.16 14.80 19.58
CA PRO A 61 1.02 14.60 18.14
C PRO A 61 -0.03 13.50 17.85
N PRO A 62 -1.01 13.74 16.96
CA PRO A 62 -2.09 12.79 16.74
C PRO A 62 -1.57 11.49 16.11
N PRO A 63 -2.20 10.33 16.40
CA PRO A 63 -1.93 9.11 15.64
C PRO A 63 -2.17 9.40 14.17
N THR A 64 -1.19 9.05 13.33
CA THR A 64 -1.20 9.43 11.92
C THR A 64 -1.08 8.20 11.04
N LEU A 65 -1.97 8.05 10.08
CA LEU A 65 -1.87 7.06 9.02
C LEU A 65 -1.34 7.73 7.75
N LEU A 66 -0.19 7.27 7.26
CA LEU A 66 0.30 7.61 5.93
C LEU A 66 -0.14 6.53 4.93
N THR A 67 -0.79 6.93 3.83
CA THR A 67 -1.14 6.01 2.73
C THR A 67 -0.63 6.52 1.39
N PHE A 68 -0.21 5.62 0.51
CA PHE A 68 0.31 5.97 -0.81
C PHE A 68 0.47 4.74 -1.71
N THR A 69 0.50 4.99 -3.01
CA THR A 69 0.96 4.03 -4.03
C THR A 69 2.35 4.46 -4.47
N PRO A 70 3.42 3.74 -4.10
CA PRO A 70 4.77 4.19 -4.42
C PRO A 70 5.12 3.96 -5.90
N ALA A 71 6.17 4.64 -6.36
CA ALA A 71 6.91 4.22 -7.55
C ALA A 71 7.44 2.78 -7.36
N PRO A 72 7.64 2.00 -8.44
CA PRO A 72 8.17 0.64 -8.35
C PRO A 72 9.43 0.57 -7.49
N THR A 73 9.40 -0.24 -6.44
CA THR A 73 10.47 -0.35 -5.44
C THR A 73 10.52 -1.77 -4.90
N TYR A 74 11.69 -2.41 -4.95
CA TYR A 74 11.98 -3.57 -4.13
C TYR A 74 12.62 -3.13 -2.82
N THR A 75 12.09 -3.62 -1.71
CA THR A 75 12.71 -3.40 -0.40
C THR A 75 13.38 -4.67 0.10
N LEU A 76 14.60 -4.54 0.63
CA LEU A 76 15.37 -5.61 1.26
C LEU A 76 15.17 -5.52 2.78
N GLY A 77 14.46 -6.50 3.36
CA GLY A 77 14.19 -6.53 4.79
C GLY A 77 15.39 -6.98 5.63
N ARG A 78 15.29 -6.90 6.97
CA ARG A 78 16.39 -7.22 7.90
C ARG A 78 16.93 -8.65 7.81
N ARG A 79 16.16 -9.60 7.25
CA ARG A 79 16.62 -10.99 7.07
C ARG A 79 17.40 -11.17 5.77
N GLN A 80 17.41 -10.19 4.87
CA GLN A 80 18.21 -10.19 3.66
C GLN A 80 19.65 -9.78 4.03
N THR A 81 20.39 -10.71 4.62
CA THR A 81 21.76 -10.48 5.09
C THR A 81 22.80 -10.68 4.00
N THR A 82 22.50 -11.51 3.00
CA THR A 82 23.37 -11.72 1.84
C THR A 82 23.15 -10.57 0.85
N PRO A 83 24.23 -9.83 0.48
CA PRO A 83 24.15 -8.82 -0.57
C PRO A 83 23.71 -9.44 -1.89
N LEU A 84 22.93 -8.69 -2.67
CA LEU A 84 22.57 -9.10 -4.03
C LEU A 84 23.82 -9.06 -4.92
N SER A 85 23.97 -10.06 -5.78
CA SER A 85 24.93 -9.99 -6.88
C SER A 85 24.54 -8.91 -7.89
N SER A 86 25.49 -8.46 -8.71
CA SER A 86 25.24 -7.45 -9.74
C SER A 86 24.17 -7.88 -10.74
N SER A 87 24.10 -9.18 -11.08
CA SER A 87 23.09 -9.72 -11.98
C SER A 87 21.70 -9.77 -11.34
N GLU A 88 21.59 -10.11 -10.05
CA GLU A 88 20.33 -10.05 -9.31
C GLU A 88 19.83 -8.60 -9.19
N LEU A 89 20.72 -7.66 -8.85
CA LEU A 89 20.39 -6.25 -8.78
C LEU A 89 19.89 -5.72 -10.14
N ALA A 90 20.61 -6.03 -11.23
CA ALA A 90 20.21 -5.65 -12.59
C ALA A 90 18.86 -6.28 -13.00
N ARG A 91 18.59 -7.53 -12.57
CA ARG A 91 17.29 -8.20 -12.80
C ARG A 91 16.17 -7.46 -12.07
N LEU A 92 16.36 -7.06 -10.80
CA LEU A 92 15.35 -6.32 -10.05
C LEU A 92 15.09 -4.92 -10.65
N GLN A 93 16.15 -4.23 -11.09
CA GLN A 93 16.08 -2.86 -11.64
C GLN A 93 15.61 -2.79 -13.10
N ARG A 94 15.43 -3.92 -13.79
CA ARG A 94 14.94 -3.94 -15.18
C ARG A 94 13.60 -3.18 -15.27
N PRO A 95 13.33 -2.36 -16.29
CA PRO A 95 12.07 -1.65 -16.40
C PRO A 95 10.86 -2.61 -16.31
N LEU A 96 9.86 -2.23 -15.51
CA LEU A 96 8.54 -2.86 -15.48
C LEU A 96 7.63 -2.11 -16.43
N SER A 97 6.97 -2.83 -17.34
CA SER A 97 5.93 -2.27 -18.21
C SER A 97 4.60 -2.27 -17.47
N LEU A 98 4.01 -1.10 -17.35
CA LEU A 98 2.73 -0.88 -16.70
C LEU A 98 1.75 -0.42 -17.77
N ARG A 99 0.57 -1.05 -17.80
CA ARG A 99 -0.50 -0.73 -18.74
C ARG A 99 -1.75 -0.35 -17.98
N TYR A 100 -2.30 0.78 -18.35
CA TYR A 100 -3.54 1.34 -17.83
C TYR A 100 -4.60 1.30 -18.93
N ASP A 101 -5.59 0.43 -18.77
CA ASP A 101 -6.76 0.46 -19.64
C ASP A 101 -7.68 1.59 -19.18
N VAL A 102 -7.95 2.53 -20.09
CA VAL A 102 -8.96 3.57 -19.89
C VAL A 102 -10.27 2.99 -20.45
N GLY A 103 -11.26 2.79 -19.57
CA GLY A 103 -12.52 2.15 -19.98
C GLY A 103 -13.28 2.95 -21.06
N PRO A 104 -14.19 2.32 -21.80
CA PRO A 104 -15.02 3.01 -22.79
C PRO A 104 -15.80 4.16 -22.14
N GLY A 105 -15.70 5.37 -22.68
CA GLY A 105 -16.40 6.55 -22.13
C GLY A 105 -15.77 7.17 -20.88
N GLN A 106 -14.63 6.66 -20.39
CA GLN A 106 -13.85 7.32 -19.36
C GLN A 106 -12.91 8.34 -20.02
N SER A 107 -13.09 9.63 -19.70
CA SER A 107 -12.08 10.65 -20.00
C SER A 107 -11.00 10.57 -18.93
N LEU A 108 -9.73 10.60 -19.35
CA LEU A 108 -8.65 10.94 -18.42
C LEU A 108 -9.02 12.28 -17.77
N PRO A 109 -8.88 12.45 -16.44
CA PRO A 109 -9.03 13.76 -15.84
C PRO A 109 -8.08 14.73 -16.57
N PRO A 110 -8.52 15.98 -16.85
CA PRO A 110 -7.84 16.85 -17.79
C PRO A 110 -6.34 16.90 -17.51
N ALA A 111 -5.55 16.42 -18.47
CA ALA A 111 -4.13 16.70 -18.47
C ALA A 111 -3.99 18.20 -18.73
N ASP A 112 -3.01 18.87 -18.13
CA ASP A 112 -2.76 20.30 -18.34
C ASP A 112 -2.48 20.68 -19.82
N ASN A 113 -2.43 19.70 -20.75
CA ASN A 113 -2.27 19.88 -22.19
C ASN A 113 -3.26 18.93 -22.93
N ASP A 114 -4.43 19.46 -23.28
CA ASP A 114 -5.47 18.75 -24.04
C ASP A 114 -5.31 19.03 -25.55
N ASP A 115 -4.81 18.04 -26.29
CA ASP A 115 -4.78 18.05 -27.76
C ASP A 115 -5.94 17.20 -28.35
N GLY A 116 -7.13 17.23 -27.73
CA GLY A 116 -8.43 17.04 -28.40
C GLY A 116 -8.69 15.78 -29.24
N ASN A 117 -7.84 14.74 -29.20
CA ASN A 117 -7.96 13.58 -30.07
C ASN A 117 -8.05 12.28 -29.25
N SER A 118 -9.23 11.98 -28.73
CA SER A 118 -9.54 10.74 -28.04
C SER A 118 -10.20 9.76 -29.02
N ASN A 119 -9.39 8.89 -29.63
CA ASN A 119 -9.93 7.69 -30.28
C ASN A 119 -10.17 6.65 -29.19
N GLY A 120 -11.40 6.16 -29.09
CA GLY A 120 -11.79 5.14 -28.12
C GLY A 120 -10.87 3.92 -28.17
N ASN A 121 -10.50 3.42 -27.00
CA ASN A 121 -9.59 2.29 -26.71
C ASN A 121 -8.11 2.65 -26.42
N ASP A 122 -7.86 3.79 -25.78
CA ASP A 122 -6.50 4.19 -25.37
C ASP A 122 -6.03 3.46 -24.10
N SER A 123 -5.20 2.43 -24.27
CA SER A 123 -4.36 1.91 -23.20
C SER A 123 -3.12 2.80 -23.05
N ILE A 124 -2.85 3.33 -21.85
CA ILE A 124 -1.62 4.08 -21.57
C ILE A 124 -0.56 3.12 -21.05
N GLY A 125 0.54 3.01 -21.78
CA GLY A 125 1.69 2.18 -21.40
C GLY A 125 2.89 3.02 -20.97
N PHE A 126 3.51 2.68 -19.84
CA PHE A 126 4.75 3.32 -19.37
C PHE A 126 5.72 2.30 -18.79
N ALA A 127 7.01 2.63 -18.81
CA ALA A 127 8.06 1.79 -18.26
C ALA A 127 8.78 2.51 -17.11
N LEU A 128 8.91 1.82 -15.96
CA LEU A 128 9.60 2.33 -14.79
C LEU A 128 10.60 1.30 -14.27
N ALA A 129 11.86 1.70 -14.13
CA ALA A 129 12.88 0.91 -13.45
C ALA A 129 12.62 0.93 -11.93
N PRO A 130 12.48 -0.24 -11.28
CA PRO A 130 12.30 -0.28 -9.84
C PRO A 130 13.54 0.19 -9.08
N GLU A 131 13.35 1.00 -8.04
CA GLU A 131 14.40 1.23 -7.03
C GLU A 131 14.64 -0.05 -6.22
N VAL A 132 15.87 -0.28 -5.74
CA VAL A 132 16.17 -1.34 -4.78
C VAL A 132 16.78 -0.69 -3.54
N THR A 133 16.12 -0.84 -2.40
CA THR A 133 16.51 -0.15 -1.16
C THR A 133 16.37 -1.03 0.08
N HIS A 134 17.11 -0.74 1.14
CA HIS A 134 16.98 -1.45 2.42
C HIS A 134 15.87 -0.84 3.27
N ALA A 135 15.08 -1.70 3.93
CA ALA A 135 14.03 -1.26 4.85
C ALA A 135 14.16 -1.94 6.22
N PRO A 136 14.02 -1.22 7.34
CA PRO A 136 14.19 -1.76 8.69
C PRO A 136 13.02 -2.66 9.18
N ARG A 137 12.31 -3.30 8.25
CA ARG A 137 11.23 -4.27 8.51
C ARG A 137 11.77 -5.69 8.67
N GLY A 138 10.96 -6.55 9.29
CA GLY A 138 11.17 -8.00 9.20
C GLY A 138 10.99 -8.54 7.76
N GLY A 139 11.36 -9.80 7.56
CA GLY A 139 11.23 -10.49 6.28
C GLY A 139 12.42 -10.29 5.34
N LEU A 140 12.33 -10.94 4.17
CA LEU A 140 13.27 -10.87 3.05
C LEU A 140 12.81 -9.80 2.04
N THR A 141 13.18 -9.93 0.76
CA THR A 141 12.77 -9.04 -0.32
C THR A 141 11.24 -9.04 -0.53
N THR A 142 10.67 -7.85 -0.79
CA THR A 142 9.29 -7.66 -1.26
C THR A 142 9.23 -6.53 -2.29
N TYR A 143 8.13 -6.44 -3.03
CA TYR A 143 7.85 -5.38 -3.98
C TYR A 143 6.77 -4.41 -3.49
N HIS A 144 6.92 -3.14 -3.88
CA HIS A 144 5.90 -2.10 -3.81
C HIS A 144 5.83 -1.33 -5.12
N GLY A 145 4.65 -0.89 -5.53
CA GLY A 145 4.51 -0.13 -6.77
C GLY A 145 3.06 0.10 -7.18
N PRO A 146 2.84 0.61 -8.40
CA PRO A 146 1.52 0.78 -8.98
C PRO A 146 0.66 -0.49 -8.92
N GLY A 147 -0.62 -0.32 -8.58
CA GLY A 147 -1.52 -1.44 -8.25
C GLY A 147 -1.38 -1.96 -6.81
N GLN A 148 -0.56 -1.35 -5.95
CA GLN A 148 -0.46 -1.62 -4.50
C GLN A 148 -0.74 -0.36 -3.69
N VAL A 149 -1.47 -0.48 -2.58
CA VAL A 149 -1.58 0.62 -1.60
C VAL A 149 -0.85 0.24 -0.33
N VAL A 150 -0.02 1.17 0.15
CA VAL A 150 0.76 1.05 1.38
C VAL A 150 0.09 1.84 2.51
N PHE A 151 0.15 1.28 3.72
CA PHE A 151 -0.43 1.80 4.95
C PHE A 151 0.63 1.84 6.03
N TRP A 152 1.09 3.02 6.43
CA TRP A 152 2.09 3.23 7.47
C TRP A 152 1.51 4.04 8.64
N PRO A 153 0.93 3.37 9.65
CA PRO A 153 0.49 4.03 10.87
C PRO A 153 1.68 4.41 11.75
N VAL A 154 1.71 5.67 12.16
CA VAL A 154 2.69 6.29 13.05
C VAL A 154 1.96 6.72 14.33
N LEU A 155 2.15 5.95 15.39
CA LEU A 155 1.58 6.20 16.72
C LEU A 155 2.53 5.70 17.81
N ASP A 156 2.33 6.19 19.04
CA ASP A 156 3.02 5.66 20.22
C ASP A 156 2.19 4.57 20.89
N LEU A 157 2.67 3.32 20.84
CA LEU A 157 2.00 2.19 21.50
C LEU A 157 2.03 2.27 23.03
N ARG A 158 2.83 3.16 23.63
CA ARG A 158 2.78 3.44 25.07
C ARG A 158 1.96 4.68 25.45
N SER A 159 1.25 5.28 24.49
CA SER A 159 0.22 6.27 24.80
C SER A 159 -0.82 5.68 25.77
N PRO A 160 -1.40 6.47 26.70
CA PRO A 160 -2.49 6.02 27.58
C PRO A 160 -3.59 5.23 26.86
N LEU A 161 -3.92 5.59 25.62
CA LEU A 161 -4.94 4.93 24.81
C LEU A 161 -4.52 3.51 24.31
N HIS A 162 -3.21 3.24 24.24
CA HIS A 162 -2.68 2.09 23.51
C HIS A 162 -1.72 1.21 24.33
N ARG A 163 -1.51 1.50 25.64
CA ARG A 163 -0.48 0.82 26.48
C ARG A 163 -0.57 -0.71 26.51
N HIS A 164 -1.74 -1.26 26.20
CA HIS A 164 -1.98 -2.70 26.15
C HIS A 164 -1.42 -3.37 24.89
N LEU A 165 -1.03 -2.61 23.86
CA LEU A 165 -0.54 -3.14 22.59
C LEU A 165 0.96 -3.44 22.65
N GLY A 166 1.31 -4.72 22.71
CA GLY A 166 2.64 -5.19 22.36
C GLY A 166 2.88 -5.17 20.84
N VAL A 167 4.11 -5.49 20.40
CA VAL A 167 4.44 -5.54 18.96
C VAL A 167 3.61 -6.59 18.23
N ARG A 168 3.37 -7.75 18.88
CA ARG A 168 2.54 -8.83 18.32
C ARG A 168 1.07 -8.43 18.24
N ASP A 169 0.55 -7.78 19.29
CA ASP A 169 -0.83 -7.31 19.32
C ASP A 169 -1.06 -6.23 18.25
N TYR A 170 -0.08 -5.35 18.06
CA TYR A 170 -0.10 -4.36 16.99
C TYR A 170 -0.08 -5.01 15.59
N ALA A 171 0.77 -6.01 15.36
CA ALA A 171 0.76 -6.74 14.08
C ALA A 171 -0.60 -7.42 13.83
N CYS A 172 -1.16 -8.05 14.85
CA CYS A 172 -2.49 -8.69 14.78
C CYS A 172 -3.60 -7.66 14.53
N LEU A 173 -3.51 -6.47 15.14
CA LEU A 173 -4.41 -5.35 14.89
C LEU A 173 -4.38 -4.95 13.42
N LEU A 174 -3.20 -4.80 12.82
CA LEU A 174 -3.05 -4.45 11.40
C LEU A 174 -3.60 -5.54 10.47
N GLU A 175 -3.37 -6.82 10.77
CA GLU A 175 -3.93 -7.94 10.01
C GLU A 175 -5.45 -7.95 10.07
N ARG A 176 -6.03 -7.84 11.27
CA ARG A 176 -7.49 -7.81 11.46
C ARG A 176 -8.14 -6.59 10.79
N THR A 177 -7.49 -5.44 10.87
CA THR A 177 -7.93 -4.22 10.15
C THR A 177 -7.96 -4.47 8.65
N THR A 178 -6.90 -5.09 8.12
CA THR A 178 -6.78 -5.38 6.70
C THR A 178 -7.81 -6.41 6.23
N ILE A 179 -8.04 -7.47 7.01
CA ILE A 179 -9.07 -8.48 6.73
C ILE A 179 -10.45 -7.82 6.68
N ALA A 180 -10.81 -7.02 7.69
CA ALA A 180 -12.10 -6.35 7.75
C ALA A 180 -12.30 -5.34 6.62
N ALA A 181 -11.25 -4.59 6.25
CA ALA A 181 -11.29 -3.69 5.11
C ALA A 181 -11.51 -4.44 3.79
N LEU A 182 -10.76 -5.52 3.53
CA LEU A 182 -10.90 -6.34 2.32
C LEU A 182 -12.28 -7.01 2.22
N ALA A 183 -12.89 -7.37 3.34
CA ALA A 183 -14.23 -7.96 3.38
C ALA A 183 -15.31 -7.00 2.83
N ARG A 184 -15.09 -5.68 2.85
CA ARG A 184 -15.99 -4.69 2.21
C ARG A 184 -15.91 -4.72 0.69
N PHE A 185 -14.84 -5.27 0.13
CA PHE A 185 -14.65 -5.45 -1.31
C PHE A 185 -14.87 -6.91 -1.74
N GLY A 186 -15.55 -7.72 -0.93
CA GLY A 186 -15.88 -9.11 -1.28
C GLY A 186 -14.75 -10.12 -1.09
N VAL A 187 -13.59 -9.72 -0.53
CA VAL A 187 -12.47 -10.64 -0.30
C VAL A 187 -12.38 -11.06 1.17
N ARG A 188 -12.47 -12.37 1.41
CA ARG A 188 -12.30 -12.97 2.75
C ARG A 188 -10.83 -13.34 2.98
N GLY A 189 -10.15 -12.54 3.79
CA GLY A 189 -8.77 -12.80 4.22
C GLY A 189 -8.67 -13.58 5.53
N PHE A 190 -7.52 -14.21 5.78
CA PHE A 190 -7.15 -14.84 7.04
C PHE A 190 -5.66 -14.65 7.36
N THR A 191 -5.25 -14.96 8.58
CA THR A 191 -3.86 -14.93 9.03
C THR A 191 -3.24 -16.32 9.07
N THR A 192 -1.93 -16.41 8.87
CA THR A 192 -1.16 -17.65 9.09
C THR A 192 0.02 -17.36 10.02
N ASP A 193 0.86 -18.35 10.31
CA ASP A 193 2.13 -18.14 11.02
C ASP A 193 3.09 -17.21 10.27
N ASN A 194 2.85 -17.00 8.98
CA ASN A 194 3.61 -16.06 8.17
C ASN A 194 2.91 -14.69 8.15
N PRO A 195 3.59 -13.61 8.59
CA PRO A 195 2.96 -12.29 8.69
C PRO A 195 2.32 -11.80 7.39
N GLY A 196 1.16 -11.15 7.56
CA GLY A 196 0.35 -10.60 6.48
C GLY A 196 -1.01 -11.27 6.36
N VAL A 197 -1.78 -10.81 5.37
CA VAL A 197 -3.11 -11.35 5.08
C VAL A 197 -3.06 -12.24 3.86
N TRP A 198 -3.72 -13.38 4.00
CA TRP A 198 -3.75 -14.47 3.04
C TRP A 198 -5.17 -14.74 2.59
N VAL A 199 -5.32 -15.33 1.41
CA VAL A 199 -6.58 -15.85 0.90
C VAL A 199 -6.38 -17.28 0.42
N ARG A 200 -7.48 -18.02 0.34
CA ARG A 200 -7.52 -19.41 -0.12
C ARG A 200 -8.57 -19.50 -1.23
N ARG A 201 -8.37 -20.38 -2.19
CA ARG A 201 -9.42 -20.74 -3.18
C ARG A 201 -9.91 -22.14 -2.82
N TYR A 202 -11.22 -22.35 -2.81
CA TYR A 202 -11.82 -23.68 -2.66
C TYR A 202 -12.44 -24.09 -4.01
N GLY A 203 -12.12 -25.29 -4.50
CA GLY A 203 -12.65 -25.85 -5.76
C GLY A 203 -11.88 -25.49 -7.04
N GLU A 204 -12.10 -26.27 -8.11
CA GLU A 204 -11.45 -26.13 -9.43
C GLU A 204 -12.04 -24.99 -10.30
N ASP A 205 -13.27 -24.53 -10.01
CA ASP A 205 -13.99 -23.53 -10.84
C ASP A 205 -14.26 -22.15 -10.18
N ALA A 206 -13.95 -21.93 -8.90
CA ALA A 206 -14.58 -20.83 -8.16
C ALA A 206 -13.92 -19.46 -8.36
N GLY A 207 -14.48 -18.58 -9.19
CA GLY A 207 -14.45 -17.14 -8.90
C GLY A 207 -15.30 -16.87 -7.65
N VAL A 208 -14.83 -15.99 -6.75
CA VAL A 208 -15.49 -15.56 -5.50
C VAL A 208 -15.80 -16.71 -4.53
N ILE A 209 -15.18 -16.73 -3.34
CA ILE A 209 -15.70 -17.56 -2.25
C ILE A 209 -17.10 -17.02 -1.90
N ALA A 210 -18.10 -17.86 -2.16
CA ALA A 210 -19.50 -17.62 -1.87
C ALA A 210 -19.67 -17.10 -0.43
N ILE A 211 -20.50 -16.08 -0.33
CA ILE A 211 -20.93 -15.51 0.94
C ILE A 211 -21.82 -16.58 1.62
N GLY A 212 -21.27 -17.42 2.52
CA GLY A 212 -22.13 -18.15 3.47
C GLY A 212 -21.96 -19.66 3.68
N GLU A 213 -20.82 -20.30 3.40
CA GLU A 213 -20.61 -21.67 3.88
C GLU A 213 -19.54 -21.70 4.99
N GLU A 214 -19.94 -22.20 6.15
CA GLU A 214 -19.08 -22.46 7.30
C GLU A 214 -18.00 -23.49 6.95
N GLU A 215 -16.86 -23.41 7.65
CA GLU A 215 -15.73 -24.33 7.51
C GLU A 215 -16.19 -25.79 7.73
N GLY A 216 -16.49 -26.51 6.65
CA GLY A 216 -16.56 -27.96 6.69
C GLY A 216 -15.18 -28.54 6.97
N GLU A 217 -15.10 -29.58 7.79
CA GLU A 217 -13.90 -30.34 8.18
C GLU A 217 -13.27 -31.12 7.00
N GLY A 218 -13.03 -30.47 5.87
CA GLY A 218 -12.31 -31.01 4.72
C GLY A 218 -10.82 -30.69 4.81
N GLU A 219 -9.97 -31.68 4.55
CA GLU A 219 -8.50 -31.54 4.55
C GLU A 219 -8.05 -30.30 3.76
N THR A 220 -7.47 -29.33 4.45
CA THR A 220 -6.77 -28.18 3.84
C THR A 220 -5.68 -28.67 2.91
N LYS A 221 -5.89 -28.59 1.58
CA LYS A 221 -4.82 -28.80 0.60
C LYS A 221 -3.73 -27.73 0.80
N LYS A 222 -2.61 -28.14 1.41
CA LYS A 222 -1.38 -27.38 1.59
C LYS A 222 -0.92 -26.85 0.21
N GLY A 223 -0.61 -25.55 0.11
CA GLY A 223 -0.16 -24.90 -1.13
C GLY A 223 -1.21 -24.06 -1.89
N THR A 224 -2.43 -23.91 -1.36
CA THR A 224 -3.48 -23.06 -1.95
C THR A 224 -3.50 -21.62 -1.44
N GLU A 225 -2.60 -21.29 -0.51
CA GLU A 225 -2.54 -20.00 0.17
C GLU A 225 -1.82 -18.96 -0.68
N ARG A 226 -2.45 -17.80 -0.86
CA ARG A 226 -1.87 -16.67 -1.60
C ARG A 226 -1.90 -15.42 -0.73
N LYS A 227 -0.77 -14.71 -0.65
CA LYS A 227 -0.67 -13.47 0.12
C LYS A 227 -1.29 -12.32 -0.66
N ILE A 228 -2.30 -11.67 -0.09
CA ILE A 228 -2.91 -10.46 -0.65
C ILE A 228 -2.37 -9.18 0.00
N ALA A 229 -1.89 -9.26 1.25
CA ALA A 229 -1.26 -8.13 1.90
C ALA A 229 0.00 -8.53 2.67
N ALA A 230 1.10 -7.82 2.43
CA ALA A 230 2.33 -7.97 3.18
C ALA A 230 2.28 -7.12 4.46
N LEU A 231 2.84 -7.63 5.56
CA LEU A 231 2.99 -6.90 6.81
C LEU A 231 4.47 -6.85 7.21
N GLY A 232 4.95 -5.65 7.53
CA GLY A 232 6.27 -5.44 8.09
C GLY A 232 6.28 -4.17 8.93
N VAL A 233 6.43 -4.33 10.25
CA VAL A 233 6.48 -3.22 11.20
C VAL A 233 7.89 -3.00 11.75
N HIS A 234 8.19 -1.76 12.10
CA HIS A 234 9.37 -1.37 12.85
C HIS A 234 8.95 -0.46 14.00
N LEU A 235 9.58 -0.61 15.17
CA LEU A 235 9.29 0.25 16.31
C LEU A 235 10.59 0.82 16.88
N ARG A 236 10.56 2.12 17.19
CA ARG A 236 11.62 2.81 17.92
C ARG A 236 11.03 3.50 19.14
N ARG A 237 11.46 3.10 20.34
CA ARG A 237 10.93 3.63 21.61
C ARG A 237 9.39 3.62 21.65
N HIS A 238 8.80 2.51 21.19
CA HIS A 238 7.35 2.28 21.07
C HIS A 238 6.59 3.13 20.05
N VAL A 239 7.28 3.98 19.28
CA VAL A 239 6.69 4.67 18.13
C VAL A 239 6.76 3.75 16.92
N THR A 240 5.63 3.54 16.25
CA THR A 240 5.48 2.65 15.10
C THR A 240 6.02 3.27 13.81
N GLY A 241 6.42 2.41 12.88
CA GLY A 241 6.76 2.75 11.51
C GLY A 241 6.59 1.54 10.61
N LEU A 242 6.55 1.81 9.29
CA LEU A 242 6.14 0.87 8.26
C LEU A 242 4.72 0.36 8.55
N GLY A 243 4.32 -0.78 7.99
CA GLY A 243 2.97 -1.30 8.20
C GLY A 243 2.57 -2.35 7.19
N VAL A 244 1.47 -2.09 6.48
CA VAL A 244 0.83 -3.04 5.56
C VAL A 244 0.95 -2.56 4.12
N ALA A 245 1.08 -3.49 3.17
CA ALA A 245 0.97 -3.22 1.74
C ALA A 245 -0.04 -4.18 1.11
N VAL A 246 -1.15 -3.64 0.61
CA VAL A 246 -2.28 -4.41 0.05
C VAL A 246 -2.17 -4.42 -1.47
N ASN A 247 -2.22 -5.62 -2.05
CA ASN A 247 -2.20 -5.82 -3.49
C ASN A 247 -3.59 -5.59 -4.08
N LEU A 248 -3.72 -4.62 -4.99
CA LEU A 248 -4.99 -4.28 -5.61
C LEU A 248 -5.08 -4.80 -7.04
N GLY A 249 -4.21 -4.32 -7.93
CA GLY A 249 -4.36 -4.56 -9.37
C GLY A 249 -3.11 -5.04 -10.09
N MET A 250 -1.93 -5.01 -9.45
CA MET A 250 -0.71 -5.43 -10.14
C MET A 250 -0.80 -6.90 -10.58
N PRO A 251 -0.13 -7.29 -11.68
CA PRO A 251 0.00 -8.69 -12.06
C PRO A 251 0.66 -9.50 -10.93
N VAL A 252 0.07 -10.65 -10.60
CA VAL A 252 0.46 -11.53 -9.48
C VAL A 252 0.65 -12.98 -9.91
N SER A 253 0.22 -13.34 -11.12
CA SER A 253 0.35 -14.66 -11.75
C SER A 253 1.19 -14.58 -13.02
N GLY A 254 1.65 -15.73 -13.53
CA GLY A 254 2.49 -15.81 -14.73
C GLY A 254 3.98 -15.74 -14.39
N SER A 255 4.54 -16.86 -13.91
CA SER A 255 5.91 -16.96 -13.39
C SER A 255 7.02 -16.65 -14.41
N GLY A 256 6.71 -16.59 -15.70
CA GLY A 256 7.68 -16.27 -16.77
C GLY A 256 7.69 -14.80 -17.21
N ASP A 257 6.67 -14.01 -16.87
CA ASP A 257 6.59 -12.61 -17.32
C ASP A 257 7.22 -11.65 -16.31
N GLU A 258 8.55 -11.52 -16.35
CA GLU A 258 9.24 -10.51 -15.56
C GLU A 258 9.04 -9.07 -16.08
N VAL A 259 8.44 -8.88 -17.25
CA VAL A 259 8.27 -7.55 -17.87
C VAL A 259 7.13 -6.81 -17.19
N THR A 260 6.02 -7.48 -16.88
CA THR A 260 4.86 -6.87 -16.23
C THR A 260 4.66 -7.33 -14.78
N ASN A 261 5.10 -8.55 -14.43
CA ASN A 261 4.90 -9.11 -13.10
C ASN A 261 6.15 -8.92 -12.22
N PRO A 262 6.12 -8.02 -11.22
CA PRO A 262 7.26 -7.80 -10.33
C PRO A 262 7.55 -9.02 -9.44
N TRP A 263 6.55 -9.82 -9.12
CA TRP A 263 6.69 -10.97 -8.24
C TRP A 263 7.44 -12.12 -8.91
N ALA A 264 7.45 -12.20 -10.25
CA ALA A 264 8.25 -13.17 -11.00
C ALA A 264 9.77 -12.97 -10.79
N ARG A 265 10.19 -11.79 -10.34
CA ARG A 265 11.61 -11.46 -10.13
C ARG A 265 12.15 -11.85 -8.76
N ILE A 266 11.28 -12.24 -7.81
CA ILE A 266 11.67 -12.51 -6.42
C ILE A 266 10.99 -13.76 -5.89
N VAL A 267 11.64 -14.45 -4.95
CA VAL A 267 10.94 -15.37 -4.05
C VAL A 267 10.40 -14.52 -2.89
N ALA A 268 9.16 -14.03 -3.04
CA ALA A 268 8.57 -13.07 -2.10
C ALA A 268 8.56 -13.62 -0.68
N CYS A 269 9.12 -12.85 0.27
CA CYS A 269 9.26 -13.25 1.68
C CYS A 269 10.02 -14.59 1.92
N GLY A 270 10.66 -15.19 0.91
CA GLY A 270 11.31 -16.51 0.98
C GLY A 270 10.36 -17.71 1.04
N LEU A 271 9.08 -17.53 0.66
CA LEU A 271 8.06 -18.57 0.72
C LEU A 271 7.81 -19.13 -0.68
N GLY A 272 8.72 -20.00 -1.15
CA GLY A 272 8.66 -20.53 -2.52
C GLY A 272 7.46 -21.45 -2.81
N ASP A 273 6.81 -21.96 -1.76
CA ASP A 273 5.62 -22.80 -1.82
C ASP A 273 4.30 -22.01 -1.69
N LYS A 274 4.38 -20.69 -1.51
CA LYS A 274 3.21 -19.83 -1.33
C LYS A 274 3.13 -18.76 -2.41
N GLY A 275 1.92 -18.53 -2.92
CA GLY A 275 1.67 -17.54 -3.95
C GLY A 275 1.47 -16.11 -3.39
N VAL A 276 1.39 -15.16 -4.30
CA VAL A 276 0.84 -13.82 -4.07
C VAL A 276 -0.45 -13.66 -4.88
N THR A 277 -1.31 -12.75 -4.46
CA THR A 277 -2.53 -12.39 -5.21
C THR A 277 -2.86 -10.91 -5.03
N SER A 278 -3.91 -10.43 -5.69
CA SER A 278 -4.40 -9.06 -5.66
C SER A 278 -5.93 -9.03 -5.62
N LEU A 279 -6.50 -7.89 -5.20
CA LEU A 279 -7.95 -7.69 -5.17
C LEU A 279 -8.60 -7.99 -6.53
N ALA A 280 -8.03 -7.46 -7.62
CA ALA A 280 -8.49 -7.68 -8.99
C ALA A 280 -8.43 -9.16 -9.39
N ALA A 281 -7.37 -9.88 -9.00
CA ALA A 281 -7.23 -11.31 -9.29
C ALA A 281 -8.28 -12.17 -8.55
N GLU A 282 -8.57 -11.85 -7.29
CA GLU A 282 -9.54 -12.61 -6.49
C GLU A 282 -11.00 -12.35 -6.89
N LEU A 283 -11.28 -11.19 -7.50
CA LEU A 283 -12.61 -10.84 -7.99
C LEU A 283 -12.82 -11.23 -9.46
N GLY A 284 -11.96 -12.10 -10.01
CA GLY A 284 -12.10 -12.62 -11.38
C GLY A 284 -11.91 -11.55 -12.46
N GLY A 285 -11.17 -10.49 -12.14
CA GLY A 285 -10.98 -9.34 -13.00
C GLY A 285 -12.05 -8.27 -12.87
N GLY A 286 -13.22 -8.53 -12.28
CA GLY A 286 -14.33 -7.58 -12.11
C GLY A 286 -14.46 -7.09 -10.67
N LEU A 287 -14.33 -5.79 -10.38
CA LEU A 287 -14.55 -5.24 -9.03
C LEU A 287 -16.01 -4.78 -8.87
N PRO A 288 -16.62 -4.88 -7.67
CA PRO A 288 -17.98 -4.41 -7.43
C PRO A 288 -18.06 -2.87 -7.58
N SER A 289 -18.91 -2.40 -8.50
CA SER A 289 -19.21 -0.98 -8.67
C SER A 289 -19.78 -0.38 -7.39
N GLN A 290 -19.45 0.88 -7.10
CA GLN A 290 -20.01 1.59 -5.94
C GLN A 290 -21.50 1.96 -6.16
N ASP A 291 -21.95 1.92 -7.42
CA ASP A 291 -23.32 2.10 -7.83
C ASP A 291 -23.92 0.72 -8.15
N ASP A 292 -24.86 0.29 -7.32
CA ASP A 292 -25.68 -0.88 -7.58
C ASP A 292 -26.66 -0.55 -8.73
N ASP A 293 -26.99 -1.55 -9.54
CA ASP A 293 -27.98 -1.55 -10.64
C ASP A 293 -27.46 -1.19 -12.06
N THR A 294 -26.48 -1.93 -12.60
CA THR A 294 -26.47 -2.41 -14.01
C THR A 294 -25.25 -3.29 -14.30
N THR A 295 -25.49 -4.59 -14.56
CA THR A 295 -24.49 -5.54 -15.04
C THR A 295 -23.94 -5.15 -16.41
N THR A 296 -22.75 -4.54 -16.43
CA THR A 296 -21.85 -4.60 -17.59
C THR A 296 -20.49 -5.12 -17.13
N SER A 297 -20.16 -6.35 -17.50
CA SER A 297 -19.04 -7.14 -17.00
C SER A 297 -17.70 -6.78 -17.66
N SER A 298 -17.28 -5.51 -17.59
CA SER A 298 -15.90 -5.16 -17.96
C SER A 298 -15.02 -5.18 -16.72
N SER A 299 -13.97 -5.97 -16.75
CA SER A 299 -12.90 -5.93 -15.75
C SER A 299 -12.35 -4.51 -15.63
N PRO A 300 -12.34 -3.85 -14.45
CA PRO A 300 -11.72 -2.55 -14.30
C PRO A 300 -10.26 -2.59 -14.72
N GLY A 301 -9.88 -1.63 -15.54
CA GLY A 301 -8.50 -1.41 -15.93
C GLY A 301 -7.63 -1.11 -14.72
N LEU A 302 -6.31 -1.38 -14.83
CA LEU A 302 -5.35 -1.12 -13.74
C LEU A 302 -5.40 0.32 -13.22
N LEU A 303 -5.85 1.28 -14.04
CA LEU A 303 -5.98 2.69 -13.70
C LEU A 303 -7.11 2.92 -12.71
N GLU A 304 -8.26 2.31 -12.97
CA GLU A 304 -9.43 2.32 -12.10
C GLU A 304 -9.11 1.62 -10.78
N VAL A 305 -8.46 0.45 -10.83
CA VAL A 305 -8.03 -0.27 -9.61
C VAL A 305 -7.05 0.56 -8.78
N THR A 306 -6.09 1.22 -9.41
CA THR A 306 -5.07 2.00 -8.70
C THR A 306 -5.64 3.30 -8.13
N THR A 307 -6.52 3.99 -8.88
CA THR A 307 -7.01 5.32 -8.52
C THR A 307 -8.24 5.25 -7.63
N TYR A 308 -9.28 4.59 -8.12
CA TYR A 308 -10.59 4.56 -7.47
C TYR A 308 -10.58 3.60 -6.28
N TYR A 309 -10.25 2.35 -6.54
CA TYR A 309 -10.19 1.33 -5.49
C TYR A 309 -9.02 1.58 -4.54
N GLY A 310 -7.91 2.15 -5.03
CA GLY A 310 -6.82 2.57 -4.16
C GLY A 310 -7.26 3.56 -3.08
N ALA A 311 -7.97 4.61 -3.47
CA ALA A 311 -8.54 5.58 -2.53
C ALA A 311 -9.63 4.97 -1.64
N ALA A 312 -10.56 4.19 -2.21
CA ALA A 312 -11.64 3.56 -1.45
C ALA A 312 -11.13 2.55 -0.42
N VAL A 313 -10.15 1.71 -0.78
CA VAL A 313 -9.49 0.79 0.15
C VAL A 313 -8.72 1.58 1.20
N ALA A 314 -8.05 2.67 0.82
CA ALA A 314 -7.34 3.52 1.78
C ALA A 314 -8.25 4.10 2.86
N GLU A 315 -9.40 4.65 2.45
CA GLU A 315 -10.42 5.21 3.34
C GLU A 315 -11.07 4.16 4.22
N THR A 316 -11.46 3.03 3.64
CA THR A 316 -12.09 1.93 4.36
C THR A 316 -11.16 1.40 5.44
N TRP A 317 -9.88 1.20 5.09
CA TRP A 317 -8.87 0.76 6.04
C TRP A 317 -8.64 1.79 7.14
N ALA A 318 -8.56 3.09 6.81
CA ALA A 318 -8.37 4.15 7.80
C ALA A 318 -9.50 4.21 8.83
N ARG A 319 -10.76 4.08 8.37
CA ARG A 319 -11.94 4.06 9.25
C ARG A 319 -11.94 2.83 10.16
N GLU A 320 -11.66 1.66 9.60
CA GLU A 320 -11.57 0.41 10.37
C GLU A 320 -10.45 0.48 11.41
N PHE A 321 -9.30 1.05 11.04
CA PHE A 321 -8.17 1.23 11.94
C PHE A 321 -8.50 2.19 13.09
N ALA A 322 -9.11 3.34 12.78
CA ALA A 322 -9.53 4.32 13.78
C ALA A 322 -10.55 3.72 14.76
N ALA A 323 -11.54 2.98 14.26
CA ALA A 323 -12.53 2.30 15.08
C ALA A 323 -11.88 1.28 16.03
N ARG A 324 -10.95 0.45 15.53
CA ARG A 324 -10.25 -0.54 16.36
C ARG A 324 -9.28 0.07 17.38
N LEU A 325 -8.79 1.28 17.12
CA LEU A 325 -8.02 2.06 18.08
C LEU A 325 -8.88 2.79 19.12
N GLY A 326 -10.21 2.77 18.99
CA GLY A 326 -11.13 3.49 19.87
C GLY A 326 -11.05 5.01 19.70
N LEU A 327 -10.83 5.49 18.47
CA LEU A 327 -10.72 6.92 18.18
C LEU A 327 -12.09 7.52 17.87
N ASP A 328 -12.72 8.13 18.88
CA ASP A 328 -14.07 8.72 18.80
C ASP A 328 -14.18 9.89 17.80
N GLY A 329 -13.05 10.53 17.46
CA GLY A 329 -13.00 11.60 16.48
C GLY A 329 -13.04 11.12 15.02
N GLY A 330 -13.07 9.81 14.79
CA GLY A 330 -13.06 9.24 13.44
C GLY A 330 -11.75 9.48 12.69
N VAL A 331 -11.84 9.83 11.41
CA VAL A 331 -10.70 10.04 10.51
C VAL A 331 -10.74 11.46 9.96
N GLU A 332 -9.66 12.21 10.15
CA GLU A 332 -9.45 13.53 9.56
C GLU A 332 -8.49 13.40 8.37
N ARG A 333 -8.97 13.65 7.16
CA ARG A 333 -8.23 13.40 5.92
C ARG A 333 -7.47 14.64 5.45
N PHE A 334 -6.23 14.42 5.05
CA PHE A 334 -5.36 15.39 4.41
C PHE A 334 -4.73 14.77 3.17
N GLU A 335 -4.60 15.57 2.12
CA GLU A 335 -3.99 15.12 0.88
C GLU A 335 -2.71 15.92 0.62
N ALA A 336 -1.63 15.20 0.33
CA ALA A 336 -0.36 15.81 -0.06
C ALA A 336 -0.19 15.59 -1.57
N GLY A 337 -0.07 16.68 -2.33
CA GLY A 337 0.12 16.60 -3.78
C GLY A 337 -0.14 17.87 -4.60
N GLY A 338 -0.71 18.91 -3.99
CA GLY A 338 -0.81 20.27 -4.52
C GLY A 338 -1.13 21.15 -3.33
N ALA A 339 -0.37 22.22 -3.07
CA ALA A 339 -0.51 22.98 -1.83
C ALA A 339 -2.00 23.35 -1.57
N PRO A 340 -2.52 23.06 -0.37
CA PRO A 340 -2.40 24.04 0.71
C PRO A 340 -1.93 23.43 2.04
N SER A 341 -0.96 24.11 2.67
CA SER A 341 -0.63 24.09 4.11
C SER A 341 -0.96 22.82 4.93
N LEU A 342 -0.30 21.70 4.65
CA LEU A 342 0.19 20.87 5.76
C LEU A 342 1.49 21.55 6.21
N ASP A 343 1.40 22.42 7.23
CA ASP A 343 2.57 23.00 7.89
C ASP A 343 3.30 21.92 8.71
N LEU A 344 3.81 20.91 7.98
CA LEU A 344 4.74 19.93 8.50
C LEU A 344 6.17 20.45 8.47
N GLY A 345 6.41 21.73 8.11
CA GLY A 345 7.76 22.27 7.93
C GLY A 345 8.58 21.52 6.86
N LEU A 346 7.93 20.74 5.99
CA LEU A 346 8.58 19.90 4.97
C LEU A 346 8.90 20.65 3.66
N ARG A 347 8.68 21.98 3.62
CA ARG A 347 9.18 22.81 2.51
C ARG A 347 10.71 22.79 2.59
N SER A 348 11.35 21.97 1.75
CA SER A 348 12.81 21.75 1.64
C SER A 348 13.36 20.53 2.39
N LEU A 349 13.01 19.30 1.98
CA LEU A 349 13.88 18.16 2.26
C LEU A 349 14.88 17.79 1.16
N ASP A 350 14.74 18.26 -0.09
CA ASP A 350 15.65 17.73 -1.12
C ASP A 350 15.87 18.62 -2.36
N GLY A 351 15.05 19.63 -2.62
CA GLY A 351 15.11 20.38 -3.89
C GLY A 351 14.85 19.53 -5.15
N THR A 352 14.42 18.27 -4.97
CA THR A 352 13.92 17.38 -6.02
C THR A 352 12.46 17.11 -5.71
N ASP A 353 11.57 17.21 -6.69
CA ASP A 353 10.19 16.73 -6.51
C ASP A 353 10.30 15.25 -6.12
N GLY A 354 9.88 14.89 -4.91
CA GLY A 354 9.99 13.53 -4.35
C GLY A 354 9.14 12.47 -5.07
N TYR A 355 8.82 12.72 -6.33
CA TYR A 355 8.03 11.93 -7.26
C TYR A 355 8.90 11.42 -8.41
N VAL A 356 8.64 10.18 -8.84
CA VAL A 356 9.23 9.64 -10.07
C VAL A 356 8.26 9.83 -11.22
N THR A 357 8.78 10.29 -12.37
CA THR A 357 8.06 10.40 -13.64
C THR A 357 8.35 9.19 -14.53
N ALA A 358 7.30 8.60 -15.12
CA ALA A 358 7.44 7.44 -16.01
C ALA A 358 7.47 7.78 -17.50
N GLN A 359 8.30 7.12 -18.29
CA GLN A 359 8.33 7.34 -19.74
C GLN A 359 7.30 6.47 -20.47
N PRO A 360 6.62 6.98 -21.51
CA PRO A 360 5.74 6.17 -22.35
C PRO A 360 6.48 5.00 -22.98
N VAL A 361 5.82 3.83 -23.07
CA VAL A 361 6.35 2.70 -23.84
C VAL A 361 6.21 3.03 -25.32
N GLN A 362 7.33 3.27 -26.02
CA GLN A 362 7.32 3.33 -27.47
C GLN A 362 6.81 1.97 -28.00
N ARG A 363 5.74 1.97 -28.81
CA ARG A 363 5.34 0.77 -29.55
C ARG A 363 6.53 0.40 -30.44
N GLN A 364 7.24 -0.68 -30.12
CA GLN A 364 8.10 -1.32 -31.10
C GLN A 364 7.18 -1.76 -32.24
N GLU A 365 7.27 -1.08 -33.39
CA GLU A 365 6.70 -1.62 -34.62
C GLU A 365 7.35 -2.99 -34.84
N ALA A 366 6.53 -4.03 -34.91
CA ALA A 366 7.00 -5.33 -35.33
C ALA A 366 7.56 -5.15 -36.74
N VAL A 367 8.89 -5.23 -36.87
CA VAL A 367 9.53 -5.32 -38.18
C VAL A 367 9.05 -6.64 -38.78
N ALA A 368 8.27 -6.53 -39.85
CA ALA A 368 7.65 -7.64 -40.59
C ALA A 368 8.68 -8.54 -41.27
#